data_AF-A0A4S3TLR5-F1
#
_entry.id   AF-A0A4S3TLR5-F1
#
_cell.length_a   1.000
_cell.length_b   1.000
_cell.length_c   1.000
_cell.angle_alpha   90.00
_cell.angle_beta   90.00
_cell.angle_gamma   90.00
#
_symmetry.space_group_name_H-M   'P 1'
#
loop_
_entity.id
_entity.type
_entity.pdbx_description
1 polymer ?
#
loop_
_entity_poly.entity_id
_entity_poly.type
_entity_poly.pdbx_seq_one_letter_code
_entity_poly.pdbx_strand_id
1 'polypeptide(L)'
;MVRDDGEQPADLREQAAEYEAIASALEDLVVELRDEPIRETRLEGLFDEVTTSDPRIWNIVTAFIDVEDGEAIVTDESKLAEGSWAPEIVEGCDTMVTLEIQRGLMPDDFEYLVGKKLSDRIDEFREDAAKAEQRAAELEAE
;
A
#
# COMPACT_ATOMS: atom_id res chain seq x y z
N MET A 1 12.54 -35.64 -2.34
CA MET A 1 11.17 -35.33 -2.77
C MET A 1 10.56 -34.49 -1.66
N VAL A 2 10.71 -33.17 -1.76
CA VAL A 2 9.90 -32.24 -0.97
C VAL A 2 8.51 -32.33 -1.60
N ARG A 3 7.49 -32.65 -0.80
CA ARG A 3 6.12 -32.63 -1.30
C ARG A 3 5.83 -31.20 -1.72
N ASP A 4 5.25 -31.06 -2.90
CA ASP A 4 4.35 -29.95 -3.21
C ASP A 4 3.25 -30.01 -2.13
N ASP A 5 3.47 -29.34 -0.99
CA ASP A 5 2.42 -29.09 -0.01
C ASP A 5 1.55 -28.01 -0.65
N GLY A 6 0.56 -28.45 -1.43
CA GLY A 6 -0.43 -27.56 -2.02
C GLY A 6 -1.06 -26.69 -0.93
N GLU A 7 -1.33 -25.43 -1.27
CA GLU A 7 -1.94 -24.42 -0.39
C GLU A 7 -3.00 -25.04 0.53
N GLN A 8 -2.77 -25.04 1.84
CA GLN A 8 -3.72 -25.60 2.80
C GLN A 8 -4.82 -24.57 3.09
N PRO A 9 -6.06 -25.01 3.43
CA PRO A 9 -7.13 -24.10 3.81
C PRO A 9 -6.80 -23.20 5.02
N ALA A 10 -5.88 -23.62 5.88
CA ALA A 10 -5.41 -22.81 7.00
C ALA A 10 -4.53 -21.65 6.52
N ASP A 11 -3.57 -21.92 5.64
CA ASP A 11 -2.64 -20.92 5.09
C ASP A 11 -3.42 -19.86 4.27
N LEU A 12 -4.41 -20.29 3.50
CA LEU A 12 -5.27 -19.38 2.73
C LEU A 12 -6.12 -18.46 3.61
N ARG A 13 -6.57 -18.94 4.78
CA ARG A 13 -7.30 -18.10 5.74
C ARG A 13 -6.40 -17.10 6.42
N GLU A 14 -5.17 -17.49 6.72
CA GLU A 14 -4.16 -16.57 7.26
C GLU A 14 -3.88 -15.45 6.25
N GLN A 15 -3.65 -15.79 4.98
CA GLN A 15 -3.49 -14.81 3.90
C GLN A 15 -4.70 -13.90 3.74
N ALA A 16 -5.93 -14.44 3.78
CA ALA A 16 -7.13 -13.63 3.71
C ALA A 16 -7.21 -12.62 4.87
N ALA A 17 -6.88 -13.05 6.09
CA ALA A 17 -6.87 -12.18 7.26
C ALA A 17 -5.78 -11.10 7.17
N GLU A 18 -4.61 -11.44 6.61
CA GLU A 18 -3.53 -10.50 6.35
C GLU A 18 -3.95 -9.42 5.35
N TYR A 19 -4.54 -9.81 4.20
CA TYR A 19 -5.05 -8.85 3.22
C TYR A 19 -6.15 -7.95 3.78
N GLU A 20 -7.08 -8.48 4.58
CA GLU A 20 -8.10 -7.67 5.26
C GLU A 20 -7.49 -6.69 6.28
N ALA A 21 -6.46 -7.12 7.03
CA ALA A 21 -5.75 -6.25 7.95
C ALA A 21 -5.06 -5.10 7.20
N ILE A 22 -4.43 -5.40 6.06
CA ILE A 22 -3.81 -4.38 5.21
C ILE A 22 -4.86 -3.41 4.69
N ALA A 23 -5.95 -3.91 4.10
CA ALA A 23 -7.04 -3.08 3.60
C ALA A 23 -7.61 -2.14 4.68
N SER A 24 -7.84 -2.66 5.89
CA SER A 24 -8.33 -1.85 7.02
C SER A 24 -7.35 -0.76 7.42
N ALA A 25 -6.05 -1.08 7.51
CA ALA A 25 -5.03 -0.11 7.89
C ALA A 25 -4.86 1.00 6.84
N LEU A 26 -5.01 0.68 5.56
CA LEU A 26 -5.01 1.69 4.48
C LEU A 26 -6.27 2.57 4.51
N GLU A 27 -7.43 2.04 4.92
CA GLU A 27 -8.63 2.86 5.11
C GLU A 27 -8.41 3.92 6.19
N ASP A 28 -7.73 3.56 7.29
CA ASP A 28 -7.37 4.51 8.33
C ASP A 28 -6.44 5.62 7.79
N LEU A 29 -5.48 5.29 6.92
CA LEU A 29 -4.67 6.31 6.23
C LEU A 29 -5.50 7.23 5.34
N VAL A 30 -6.48 6.69 4.61
CA VAL A 30 -7.37 7.51 3.78
C VAL A 30 -8.22 8.45 4.64
N VAL A 31 -8.72 7.97 5.79
CA VAL A 31 -9.48 8.78 6.73
C VAL A 31 -8.61 9.88 7.34
N GLU A 32 -7.39 9.54 7.79
CA GLU A 32 -6.42 10.48 8.32
C GLU A 32 -6.09 11.58 7.30
N LEU A 33 -5.79 11.19 6.05
CA LEU A 33 -5.47 12.12 4.97
C LEU A 33 -6.62 13.10 4.65
N ARG A 34 -7.87 12.68 4.88
CA ARG A 34 -9.07 13.50 4.67
C ARG A 34 -9.38 14.42 5.85
N ASP A 35 -9.21 13.90 7.06
CA ASP A 35 -9.69 14.55 8.28
C ASP A 35 -8.60 15.39 8.97
N GLU A 36 -7.32 15.14 8.68
CA GLU A 36 -6.17 15.81 9.28
C GLU A 36 -5.37 16.65 8.27
N PRO A 37 -4.76 17.78 8.70
CA PRO A 37 -3.85 18.54 7.84
C PRO A 37 -2.66 17.67 7.42
N ILE A 38 -2.23 17.73 6.14
CA ILE A 38 -1.17 16.86 5.59
C ILE A 38 0.13 16.80 6.44
N ARG A 39 0.47 17.88 7.14
CA ARG A 39 1.65 17.97 8.03
C ARG A 39 1.53 17.22 9.36
N GLU A 40 0.34 16.79 9.71
CA GLU A 40 0.06 16.00 10.91
C GLU A 40 -0.15 14.52 10.53
N THR A 41 -0.15 14.21 9.23
CA THR A 41 -0.35 12.85 8.72
C THR A 41 0.96 12.06 8.62
N ARG A 42 0.83 10.73 8.63
CA ARG A 42 1.90 9.77 8.32
C ARG A 42 2.46 9.94 6.90
N LEU A 43 1.75 10.63 6.02
CA LEU A 43 2.15 10.88 4.63
C LEU A 43 2.82 12.25 4.42
N GLU A 44 3.13 13.00 5.49
CA GLU A 44 3.85 14.28 5.41
C GLU A 44 5.16 14.15 4.61
N GLY A 45 5.96 13.13 4.91
CA GLY A 45 7.26 12.90 4.24
C GLY A 45 7.12 12.68 2.73
N LEU A 46 6.13 11.88 2.32
CA LEU A 46 5.81 11.69 0.91
C LEU A 46 5.38 13.00 0.23
N PHE A 47 4.56 13.81 0.89
CA PHE A 47 4.13 15.12 0.37
C PHE A 47 5.31 16.08 0.20
N ASP A 48 6.18 16.18 1.19
CA ASP A 48 7.37 17.02 1.14
C ASP A 48 8.30 16.59 0.00
N GLU A 49 8.52 15.29 -0.16
CA GLU A 49 9.38 14.78 -1.23
C GLU A 49 8.80 15.05 -2.62
N VAL A 50 7.50 14.83 -2.80
CA VAL A 50 6.79 15.10 -4.07
C VAL A 50 6.82 16.59 -4.42
N THR A 51 6.68 17.47 -3.44
CA THR A 51 6.56 18.91 -3.68
C THR A 51 7.89 19.65 -3.75
N THR A 52 8.94 19.14 -3.11
CA THR A 52 10.22 19.86 -2.99
C THR A 52 11.35 19.28 -3.84
N SER A 53 11.28 18.00 -4.23
CA SER A 53 12.33 17.37 -5.03
C SER A 53 12.56 18.05 -6.39
N ASP A 54 13.75 17.86 -6.96
CA ASP A 54 14.09 18.39 -8.29
C ASP A 54 13.62 17.44 -9.40
N PRO A 55 12.55 17.80 -10.16
CA PRO A 55 12.01 16.94 -11.22
C PRO A 55 12.98 16.70 -12.37
N ARG A 56 14.12 17.41 -12.42
CA ARG A 56 15.16 17.18 -13.44
C ARG A 56 16.11 16.05 -13.07
N ILE A 57 16.08 15.62 -11.81
CA ILE A 57 16.95 14.57 -11.26
C ILE A 57 16.11 13.33 -10.93
N TRP A 58 14.96 13.53 -10.29
CA TRP A 58 14.06 12.48 -9.85
C TRP A 58 12.68 12.76 -10.45
N ASN A 59 12.03 11.77 -11.04
CA ASN A 59 10.70 11.94 -11.62
C ASN A 59 9.59 11.44 -10.70
N ILE A 60 9.89 10.48 -9.83
CA ILE A 60 8.89 9.86 -8.95
C ILE A 60 9.41 9.68 -7.53
N VAL A 61 8.47 9.66 -6.58
CA VAL A 61 8.67 9.28 -5.18
C VAL A 61 7.73 8.12 -4.87
N THR A 62 8.19 7.15 -4.08
CA THR A 62 7.38 6.06 -3.57
C THR A 62 7.49 6.02 -2.05
N ALA A 63 6.35 6.00 -1.36
CA ALA A 63 6.28 5.63 0.04
C ALA A 63 6.03 4.13 0.15
N PHE A 64 6.81 3.48 0.99
CA PHE A 64 6.64 2.08 1.38
C PHE A 64 5.83 2.02 2.66
N ILE A 65 4.79 1.19 2.67
CA ILE A 65 3.83 1.08 3.75
C ILE A 65 3.83 -0.36 4.23
N ASP A 66 4.01 -0.51 5.54
CA ASP A 66 3.92 -1.77 6.26
C ASP A 66 2.79 -1.71 7.28
N VAL A 67 2.15 -2.84 7.53
CA VAL A 67 1.04 -2.95 8.48
C VAL A 67 1.49 -3.77 9.67
N GLU A 68 1.85 -3.06 10.74
CA GLU A 68 2.27 -3.66 12.00
C GLU A 68 1.18 -3.45 13.05
N ASP A 69 0.75 -4.53 13.70
CA ASP A 69 -0.30 -4.51 14.73
C ASP A 69 -1.63 -3.86 14.25
N GLY A 70 -1.92 -3.95 12.94
CA GLY A 70 -3.13 -3.38 12.33
C GLY A 70 -3.04 -1.89 12.02
N GLU A 71 -1.87 -1.28 12.17
CA GLU A 71 -1.61 0.11 11.84
C GLU A 71 -0.69 0.22 10.64
N ALA A 72 -1.02 1.08 9.69
CA ALA A 72 -0.17 1.36 8.54
C ALA A 72 0.93 2.35 8.90
N ILE A 73 2.18 1.95 8.67
CA ILE A 73 3.40 2.70 8.98
C ILE A 73 4.14 2.96 7.68
N VAL A 74 4.47 4.23 7.42
CA VAL A 74 5.38 4.58 6.32
C VAL A 74 6.81 4.29 6.77
N THR A 75 7.44 3.27 6.17
CA THR A 75 8.75 2.76 6.63
C THR A 75 9.92 3.42 5.92
N ASP A 76 9.76 3.80 4.65
CA ASP A 76 10.77 4.54 3.89
C ASP A 76 10.12 5.29 2.71
N GLU A 77 10.78 6.37 2.25
CA GLU A 77 10.43 7.09 1.04
C GLU A 77 11.61 7.12 0.06
N SER A 78 11.41 6.54 -1.13
CA SER A 78 12.46 6.42 -2.13
C SER A 78 12.14 7.14 -3.43
N LYS A 79 13.18 7.74 -4.02
CA LYS A 79 13.11 8.52 -5.25
C LYS A 79 13.72 7.77 -6.41
N LEU A 80 13.04 7.82 -7.56
CA LEU A 80 13.57 7.26 -8.81
C LEU A 80 13.57 8.30 -9.93
N ALA A 81 14.58 8.19 -10.79
CA ALA A 81 14.70 9.00 -11.99
C ALA A 81 13.73 8.53 -13.08
N GLU A 82 13.43 7.23 -13.17
CA GLU A 82 12.45 6.65 -14.09
C GLU A 82 12.02 5.27 -13.57
N GLY A 83 10.83 4.83 -13.96
CA GLY A 83 10.30 3.50 -13.64
C GLY A 83 9.30 3.53 -12.49
N SER A 84 9.15 2.39 -11.82
CA SER A 84 8.33 2.19 -10.63
C SER A 84 8.90 1.00 -9.88
N TRP A 85 8.84 1.04 -8.55
CA TRP A 85 9.10 -0.17 -7.78
C TRP A 85 7.99 -1.18 -8.02
N ALA A 86 8.32 -2.48 -7.99
CA ALA A 86 7.33 -3.54 -7.87
C ALA A 86 7.30 -3.97 -6.40
N PRO A 87 6.12 -4.19 -5.79
CA PRO A 87 6.05 -4.47 -4.35
C PRO A 87 6.77 -5.79 -4.02
N GLU A 88 6.66 -6.77 -4.90
CA GLU A 88 7.37 -8.07 -4.83
C GLU A 88 8.91 -7.98 -4.88
N ILE A 89 9.48 -6.85 -5.30
CA ILE A 89 10.94 -6.62 -5.38
C ILE A 89 11.47 -5.91 -4.13
N VAL A 90 10.59 -5.26 -3.37
CA VAL A 90 10.94 -4.55 -2.15
C VAL A 90 10.64 -5.47 -0.98
N GLU A 91 11.68 -6.16 -0.50
CA GLU A 91 11.56 -7.11 0.61
C GLU A 91 10.99 -6.43 1.86
N GLY A 92 9.87 -6.95 2.36
CA GLY A 92 9.27 -6.51 3.61
C GLY A 92 8.48 -5.22 3.51
N CYS A 93 7.77 -5.02 2.40
CA CYS A 93 6.77 -3.96 2.23
C CYS A 93 5.40 -4.55 1.86
N ASP A 94 4.35 -4.27 2.63
CA ASP A 94 2.99 -4.77 2.34
C ASP A 94 2.38 -4.06 1.12
N THR A 95 2.53 -2.73 1.05
CA THR A 95 2.06 -1.96 -0.11
C THR A 95 2.83 -0.67 -0.31
N MET A 96 2.63 -0.04 -1.46
CA MET A 96 3.36 1.19 -1.80
C MET A 96 2.50 2.20 -2.54
N VAL A 97 2.78 3.47 -2.30
CA VAL A 97 2.16 4.60 -2.99
C VAL A 97 3.22 5.36 -3.77
N THR A 98 3.14 5.26 -5.09
CA THR A 98 4.03 5.98 -6.01
C THR A 98 3.35 7.21 -6.61
N LEU A 99 4.04 8.34 -6.58
CA LEU A 99 3.63 9.62 -7.14
C LEU A 99 4.72 10.22 -8.02
N GLU A 100 4.31 10.99 -9.02
CA GLU A 100 5.23 11.84 -9.78
C GLU A 100 5.59 13.09 -8.98
N ILE A 101 6.85 13.53 -9.07
CA ILE A 101 7.32 14.76 -8.43
C ILE A 101 6.67 15.95 -9.11
N GLN A 102 5.93 16.74 -8.34
CA GLN A 102 5.18 17.88 -8.81
C GLN A 102 5.45 19.07 -7.90
N ARG A 103 6.38 19.94 -8.33
CA ARG A 103 6.70 21.15 -7.59
C ARG A 103 5.49 22.06 -7.46
N GLY A 104 5.11 22.35 -6.22
CA GLY A 104 3.95 23.18 -5.91
C GLY A 104 2.61 22.48 -6.06
N LEU A 105 2.57 21.14 -6.04
CA LEU A 105 1.33 20.38 -5.87
C LEU A 105 0.61 20.87 -4.61
N MET A 106 -0.67 21.18 -4.74
CA MET A 106 -1.48 21.62 -3.61
C MET A 106 -1.79 20.44 -2.68
N PRO A 107 -1.93 20.66 -1.36
CA PRO A 107 -2.33 19.62 -0.42
C PRO A 107 -3.60 18.88 -0.85
N ASP A 108 -4.64 19.60 -1.27
CA ASP A 108 -5.90 19.01 -1.73
C ASP A 108 -5.72 18.10 -2.96
N ASP A 109 -4.82 18.49 -3.89
CA ASP A 109 -4.51 17.66 -5.07
C ASP A 109 -3.72 16.40 -4.66
N PHE A 110 -2.81 16.53 -3.69
CA PHE A 110 -2.09 15.39 -3.11
C PHE A 110 -3.05 14.43 -2.41
N GLU A 111 -3.94 14.95 -1.55
CA GLU A 111 -4.98 14.17 -0.87
C GLU A 111 -5.80 13.37 -1.89
N TYR A 112 -6.26 14.03 -2.96
CA TYR A 112 -7.03 13.37 -4.00
C TYR A 112 -6.24 12.26 -4.71
N LEU A 113 -4.99 12.54 -5.10
CA LEU A 113 -4.16 11.58 -5.85
C LEU A 113 -3.79 10.37 -4.99
N VAL A 114 -3.38 10.59 -3.74
CA VAL A 114 -3.00 9.53 -2.81
C VAL A 114 -4.21 8.77 -2.32
N GLY A 115 -5.27 9.47 -1.91
CA GLY A 115 -6.52 8.85 -1.48
C GLY A 115 -7.09 7.93 -2.54
N LYS A 116 -7.03 8.34 -3.82
CA LYS A 116 -7.43 7.46 -4.93
C LYS A 116 -6.55 6.22 -5.03
N LYS A 117 -5.22 6.37 -5.00
CA LYS A 117 -4.27 5.24 -5.10
C LYS A 117 -4.42 4.26 -3.94
N LEU A 118 -4.60 4.77 -2.72
CA LEU A 118 -4.88 3.96 -1.55
C LEU A 118 -6.20 3.22 -1.68
N SER A 119 -7.26 3.90 -2.15
CA SER A 119 -8.56 3.27 -2.40
C SER A 119 -8.46 2.14 -3.43
N ASP A 120 -7.74 2.36 -4.54
CA ASP A 120 -7.51 1.33 -5.56
C ASP A 120 -6.79 0.10 -4.95
N ARG A 121 -5.80 0.32 -4.06
CA ARG A 121 -5.12 -0.77 -3.33
C ARG A 121 -5.98 -1.48 -2.31
N ILE A 122 -6.82 -0.75 -1.58
CA ILE A 122 -7.79 -1.32 -0.63
C ILE A 122 -8.72 -2.29 -1.37
N ASP A 123 -9.24 -1.89 -2.53
CA ASP A 123 -10.12 -2.73 -3.33
C ASP A 123 -9.41 -4.00 -3.83
N GLU A 124 -8.14 -3.89 -4.25
CA GLU A 124 -7.31 -5.05 -4.64
C GLU A 124 -7.11 -6.03 -3.48
N PHE A 125 -6.71 -5.56 -2.29
CA PHE A 125 -6.52 -6.42 -1.12
C PHE A 125 -7.81 -7.10 -0.68
N ARG A 126 -8.94 -6.40 -0.73
CA ARG A 126 -10.26 -7.00 -0.45
C ARG A 126 -10.64 -8.08 -1.46
N GLU A 127 -10.34 -7.85 -2.73
CA GLU A 127 -10.58 -8.86 -3.76
C GLU A 127 -9.72 -10.10 -3.51
N ASP A 128 -8.45 -9.91 -3.15
CA ASP A 128 -7.52 -11.00 -2.89
C ASP A 128 -7.84 -11.76 -1.59
N ALA A 129 -8.30 -11.07 -0.55
CA ALA A 129 -8.87 -11.69 0.65
C ALA A 129 -10.05 -12.59 0.30
N ALA A 130 -11.02 -12.07 -0.46
CA ALA A 130 -12.20 -12.83 -0.86
C ALA A 130 -11.85 -14.07 -1.72
N LYS A 131 -10.86 -13.95 -2.62
CA LYS A 131 -10.35 -15.09 -3.40
C LYS A 131 -9.72 -16.15 -2.51
N ALA A 132 -8.90 -15.74 -1.53
CA ALA A 132 -8.24 -16.65 -0.61
C ALA A 132 -9.25 -17.39 0.27
N GLU A 133 -10.27 -16.68 0.80
CA GLU A 133 -11.38 -17.30 1.55
C GLU A 133 -12.17 -18.29 0.70
N GLN A 134 -12.51 -17.92 -0.54
CA GLN A 134 -13.24 -18.78 -1.46
C GLN A 134 -12.46 -20.07 -1.71
N ARG A 135 -11.16 -19.95 -2.01
CA ARG A 135 -10.30 -21.10 -2.29
C ARG A 135 -10.14 -22.01 -1.08
N ALA A 136 -10.04 -21.45 0.13
CA ALA A 136 -10.00 -22.23 1.36
C ALA A 136 -11.30 -23.03 1.54
N ALA A 137 -12.45 -22.40 1.29
CA ALA A 137 -13.76 -23.06 1.40
C ALA A 137 -13.96 -24.17 0.35
N GLU A 138 -13.46 -23.98 -0.87
CA GLU A 138 -13.50 -25.00 -1.92
C GLU A 138 -12.69 -26.24 -1.53
N LEU A 139 -11.47 -26.06 -1.01
CA LEU A 139 -10.59 -27.15 -0.59
C LEU A 139 -11.12 -27.93 0.63
N GLU A 140 -11.94 -27.31 1.48
CA GLU A 140 -12.59 -28.00 2.61
C GLU A 140 -13.87 -28.74 2.25
N ALA A 141 -14.48 -28.37 1.12
CA ALA A 141 -15.68 -29.03 0.62
C ALA A 141 -15.36 -30.31 -0.17
N GLU A 142 -14.10 -30.54 -0.53
CA GLU A 142 -13.57 -31.76 -1.16
C GLU A 142 -13.27 -32.90 -0.17
#